data_AF-A0A7Z9I848-F1
#
_entry.id   AF-A0A7Z9I848-F1
#
_cell.length_a   1.000
_cell.length_b   1.000
_cell.length_c   1.000
_cell.angle_alpha   90.00
_cell.angle_beta   90.00
_cell.angle_gamma   90.00
#
_symmetry.space_group_name_H-M   'P 1'
#
loop_
_entity.id
_entity.type
_entity.pdbx_description
1 polymer ?
#
loop_
_entity_poly.entity_id
_entity_poly.type
_entity_poly.pdbx_seq_one_letter_code
_entity_poly.pdbx_strand_id
1 'polypeptide(L)'
;MNSRTTDLAISESLSLSPQRRLPGRLGIWLLAGVAAGFLFVWIMPVTYEVADDIGAQMILAGDDGFAAAAEVPFLSWTFNHSFYLLYQAAPAVPWYGILLVTTQALGLSLLGFCLASSMSHGRWLACLVPFFLAFAYQSLLTLTFTKAALTLEFAVFAFLLLQRLHPLQFDKNKWSQQKLTLGLLVLALLWRWKLGLLCFVFAAPLLLFTSKQLRRVLIINLLLVLSVVAIDRGLDRLTRPPAWQQYMSFYSLRAELFDMPAGRVGELPADLAEVTAAANWTVDDYELIRNYWMLHDQRLANSHSFQRFLAAAKTADASSLWKRFVGHLRDNVLLLFTFLPLLLAVVLLQGRDALADPLLSKKLWAALLLVAPFLFLTYFRLVPRIAMPMLFYILTVFALLVRSSEQESKPSLRSWLSGRANVMQVLAIILLTLSGWQCFQLLRVQTSSVLVRRANLLAGEVVIGELKKPVTLIRMSPDALPGWEGCHPLRRINSNPNLRIVPAGWQIGSPRYNSILADLGFENGSEMLSRWSSDPSVGQYFVRRITNGSTRIKPLSPAWKSYFQRWQPQRSLDDQHTTWIKINSNDQLAIIQLHE
;
A
#
# COMPACT_ATOMS: atom_id res chain seq x y z
N MET A 1 -28.85 28.13 67.47
CA MET A 1 -29.45 27.46 66.29
C MET A 1 -29.42 28.44 65.12
N ASN A 2 -28.64 28.07 64.10
CA ASN A 2 -28.66 28.41 62.66
C ASN A 2 -28.52 29.86 62.14
N SER A 3 -27.25 30.13 61.81
CA SER A 3 -26.68 30.83 60.63
C SER A 3 -27.60 31.35 59.51
N ARG A 4 -27.45 32.63 59.21
CA ARG A 4 -27.57 33.20 57.86
C ARG A 4 -26.23 33.86 57.48
N THR A 5 -25.42 33.13 56.72
CA THR A 5 -24.27 33.65 55.96
C THR A 5 -24.33 32.99 54.59
N THR A 6 -25.00 33.64 53.66
CA THR A 6 -25.00 33.29 52.24
C THR A 6 -25.05 34.60 51.47
N ASP A 7 -23.89 35.22 51.31
CA ASP A 7 -23.62 36.26 50.33
C ASP A 7 -22.09 36.31 50.14
N LEU A 8 -21.55 35.29 49.47
CA LEU A 8 -20.16 35.23 48.97
C LEU A 8 -19.99 33.96 48.12
N ALA A 9 -20.72 33.86 47.00
CA ALA A 9 -20.52 32.78 46.04
C ALA A 9 -21.06 33.10 44.64
N ILE A 10 -20.86 34.33 44.13
CA ILE A 10 -21.09 34.64 42.71
C ILE A 10 -20.00 35.61 42.22
N SER A 11 -18.74 35.16 42.18
CA SER A 11 -17.70 35.82 41.37
C SER A 11 -16.55 34.91 40.92
N GLU A 12 -16.79 33.61 40.77
CA GLU A 12 -15.78 32.63 40.27
C GLU A 12 -16.17 31.97 38.93
N SER A 13 -17.00 32.61 38.11
CA SER A 13 -17.36 32.08 36.77
C SER A 13 -16.58 32.71 35.60
N LEU A 14 -15.55 33.53 35.86
CA LEU A 14 -14.78 34.24 34.82
C LEU A 14 -13.27 33.97 34.91
N SER A 15 -12.88 32.71 34.90
CA SER A 15 -11.51 32.32 34.51
C SER A 15 -11.46 30.94 33.88
N LEU A 16 -12.30 30.69 32.87
CA LEU A 16 -12.05 29.62 31.92
C LEU A 16 -10.79 29.99 31.13
N SER A 17 -9.68 29.37 31.52
CA SER A 17 -8.39 29.43 30.82
C SER A 17 -8.57 29.23 29.30
N PRO A 18 -7.69 29.82 28.46
CA PRO A 18 -7.74 29.68 27.01
C PRO A 18 -7.27 28.28 26.59
N GLN A 19 -7.94 27.21 27.04
CA GLN A 19 -7.88 25.90 26.40
C GLN A 19 -8.50 26.05 25.01
N ARG A 20 -7.61 26.37 24.07
CA ARG A 20 -7.84 26.71 22.67
C ARG A 20 -8.78 25.69 22.01
N ARG A 21 -9.81 26.23 21.37
CA ARG A 21 -10.80 25.53 20.53
C ARG A 21 -10.10 24.79 19.37
N LEU A 22 -9.80 23.51 19.55
CA LEU A 22 -9.25 22.60 18.53
C LEU A 22 -10.11 22.44 17.24
N PRO A 23 -11.47 22.50 17.26
CA PRO A 23 -12.32 22.22 16.09
C PRO A 23 -12.10 23.14 14.89
N GLY A 24 -11.94 24.44 15.11
CA GLY A 24 -11.73 25.43 14.04
C GLY A 24 -10.35 25.32 13.38
N ARG A 25 -9.42 24.62 14.02
CA ARG A 25 -8.06 24.42 13.52
C ARG A 25 -7.90 23.14 12.70
N LEU A 26 -8.82 22.17 12.81
CA LEU A 26 -8.71 20.91 12.09
C LEU A 26 -8.72 21.11 10.57
N GLY A 27 -9.66 21.91 10.04
CA GLY A 27 -9.72 22.20 8.60
C GLY A 27 -8.44 22.85 8.08
N ILE A 28 -7.94 23.86 8.81
CA ILE A 28 -6.67 24.54 8.48
C ILE A 28 -5.49 23.58 8.57
N TRP A 29 -5.46 22.71 9.59
CA TRP A 29 -4.41 21.70 9.77
C TRP A 29 -4.39 20.69 8.62
N LEU A 30 -5.56 20.19 8.22
CA LEU A 30 -5.68 19.29 7.08
C LEU A 30 -5.23 19.97 5.78
N LEU A 31 -5.68 21.21 5.52
CA LEU A 31 -5.26 21.99 4.36
C LEU A 31 -3.75 22.24 4.35
N ALA A 32 -3.18 22.66 5.49
CA ALA A 32 -1.73 22.89 5.62
C ALA A 32 -0.94 21.59 5.42
N GLY A 33 -1.44 20.47 5.95
CA GLY A 33 -0.81 19.16 5.76
C GLY A 33 -0.88 18.67 4.30
N VAL A 34 -1.99 18.91 3.61
CA VAL A 34 -2.11 18.63 2.17
C VAL A 34 -1.15 19.52 1.38
N ALA A 35 -1.11 20.82 1.64
CA ALA A 35 -0.17 21.74 0.99
C ALA A 35 1.29 21.34 1.23
N ALA A 36 1.65 20.98 2.46
CA ALA A 36 2.98 20.47 2.80
C ALA A 36 3.30 19.15 2.09
N GLY A 37 2.32 18.24 1.98
CA GLY A 37 2.46 17.00 1.23
C GLY A 37 2.72 17.24 -0.26
N PHE A 38 1.97 18.16 -0.89
CA PHE A 38 2.22 18.56 -2.27
C PHE A 38 3.56 19.25 -2.45
N LEU A 39 3.95 20.15 -1.54
CA LEU A 39 5.26 20.81 -1.57
C LEU A 39 6.40 19.78 -1.47
N PHE A 40 6.27 18.81 -0.56
CA PHE A 40 7.23 17.71 -0.44
C PHE A 40 7.32 16.90 -1.74
N VAL A 41 6.16 16.48 -2.27
CA VAL A 41 6.12 15.69 -3.50
C VAL A 41 6.69 16.47 -4.67
N TRP A 42 6.46 17.78 -4.75
CA TRP A 42 6.99 18.64 -5.80
C TRP A 42 8.52 18.74 -5.80
N ILE A 43 9.14 18.77 -4.62
CA ILE A 43 10.59 18.97 -4.46
C ILE A 43 11.35 17.64 -4.51
N MET A 44 10.75 16.58 -3.97
CA MET A 44 11.43 15.30 -3.78
C MET A 44 11.28 14.38 -4.99
N PRO A 45 12.24 13.44 -5.21
CA PRO A 45 12.19 12.51 -6.34
C PRO A 45 11.16 11.38 -6.15
N VAL A 46 9.91 11.69 -5.78
CA VAL A 46 8.87 10.72 -5.38
C VAL A 46 8.54 9.71 -6.48
N THR A 47 8.32 8.45 -6.14
CA THR A 47 7.92 7.42 -7.11
C THR A 47 6.73 6.59 -6.63
N TYR A 48 6.20 5.73 -7.49
CA TYR A 48 5.30 4.65 -7.06
C TYR A 48 6.09 3.53 -6.39
N GLU A 49 5.54 2.92 -5.33
CA GLU A 49 6.20 1.80 -4.66
C GLU A 49 6.01 0.49 -5.43
N VAL A 50 4.82 0.27 -6.01
CA VAL A 50 4.42 -0.98 -6.69
C VAL A 50 3.90 -0.73 -8.11
N ALA A 51 4.05 -1.75 -8.96
CA ALA A 51 3.61 -1.72 -10.35
C ALA A 51 2.08 -1.65 -10.51
N ASP A 52 1.30 -1.95 -9.47
CA ASP A 52 -0.16 -1.87 -9.53
C ASP A 52 -0.64 -0.42 -9.76
N ASP A 53 -0.01 0.57 -9.12
CA ASP A 53 -0.33 1.99 -9.32
C ASP A 53 -0.01 2.46 -10.75
N ILE A 54 1.05 1.90 -11.35
CA ILE A 54 1.44 2.15 -12.75
C ILE A 54 0.42 1.50 -13.68
N GLY A 55 0.07 0.23 -13.42
CA GLY A 55 -0.93 -0.51 -14.18
C GLY A 55 -2.31 0.16 -14.15
N ALA A 56 -2.71 0.74 -13.01
CA ALA A 56 -3.95 1.51 -12.91
C ALA A 56 -3.94 2.73 -13.84
N GLN A 57 -2.84 3.47 -13.92
CA GLN A 57 -2.72 4.62 -14.81
C GLN A 57 -2.63 4.23 -16.29
N MET A 58 -1.89 3.16 -16.60
CA MET A 58 -1.86 2.57 -17.95
C MET A 58 -3.28 2.32 -18.47
N ILE A 59 -4.16 1.76 -17.62
CA ILE A 59 -5.56 1.51 -17.96
C ILE A 59 -6.39 2.81 -18.00
N LEU A 60 -6.39 3.58 -16.91
CA LEU A 60 -7.31 4.72 -16.75
C LEU A 60 -7.01 5.88 -17.69
N ALA A 61 -5.72 6.07 -18.02
CA ALA A 61 -5.24 7.19 -18.79
C ALA A 61 -4.82 6.80 -20.22
N GLY A 62 -4.73 5.50 -20.53
CA GLY A 62 -4.19 5.00 -21.81
C GLY A 62 -2.67 5.16 -21.94
N ASP A 63 -1.95 5.27 -20.82
CA ASP A 63 -0.50 5.47 -20.82
C ASP A 63 0.28 4.27 -21.37
N ASP A 64 -0.34 3.11 -21.54
CA ASP A 64 0.27 1.97 -22.23
C ASP A 64 0.18 2.04 -23.76
N GLY A 65 -0.32 3.15 -24.32
CA GLY A 65 -0.45 3.37 -25.75
C GLY A 65 -1.70 2.72 -26.38
N PHE A 66 -2.60 2.18 -25.54
CA PHE A 66 -3.91 1.68 -25.95
C PHE A 66 -5.04 2.54 -25.39
N ALA A 67 -6.26 2.31 -25.84
CA ALA A 67 -7.43 3.05 -25.37
C ALA A 67 -7.58 2.98 -23.85
N ALA A 68 -7.89 4.14 -23.24
CA ALA A 68 -8.19 4.24 -21.82
C ALA A 68 -9.48 3.49 -21.49
N ALA A 69 -9.57 2.92 -20.28
CA ALA A 69 -10.76 2.21 -19.81
C ALA A 69 -10.98 2.38 -18.29
N ALA A 70 -12.21 2.18 -17.83
CA ALA A 70 -12.60 2.26 -16.42
C ALA A 70 -12.54 0.88 -15.71
N GLU A 71 -11.55 0.05 -16.00
CA GLU A 71 -11.53 -1.38 -15.62
C GLU A 71 -10.37 -1.77 -14.70
N VAL A 72 -10.12 -1.02 -13.63
CA VAL A 72 -9.10 -1.41 -12.63
C VAL A 72 -9.74 -2.28 -11.53
N PRO A 73 -9.31 -3.54 -11.34
CA PRO A 73 -10.02 -4.54 -10.53
C PRO A 73 -9.98 -4.29 -9.01
N PHE A 74 -9.06 -3.46 -8.53
CA PHE A 74 -8.92 -3.17 -7.09
C PHE A 74 -9.49 -1.80 -6.68
N LEU A 75 -9.85 -0.94 -7.63
CA LEU A 75 -10.49 0.35 -7.35
C LEU A 75 -12.01 0.20 -7.29
N SER A 76 -12.67 1.16 -6.63
CA SER A 76 -14.12 1.27 -6.68
C SER A 76 -14.64 1.59 -8.08
N TRP A 77 -15.92 1.29 -8.31
CA TRP A 77 -16.60 1.69 -9.53
C TRP A 77 -16.58 3.21 -9.68
N THR A 78 -16.87 3.94 -8.60
CA THR A 78 -16.85 5.41 -8.57
C THR A 78 -15.48 5.95 -8.98
N PHE A 79 -14.38 5.44 -8.42
CA PHE A 79 -13.04 5.90 -8.79
C PHE A 79 -12.67 5.54 -10.22
N ASN A 80 -12.96 4.32 -10.66
CA ASN A 80 -12.71 3.89 -12.04
C ASN A 80 -13.36 4.85 -13.05
N HIS A 81 -14.64 5.15 -12.88
CA HIS A 81 -15.37 6.02 -13.79
C HIS A 81 -14.99 7.48 -13.63
N SER A 82 -14.78 7.96 -12.40
CA SER A 82 -14.36 9.34 -12.14
C SER A 82 -13.00 9.62 -12.79
N PHE A 83 -12.01 8.74 -12.60
CA PHE A 83 -10.70 8.90 -13.23
C PHE A 83 -10.78 8.83 -14.75
N TYR A 84 -11.52 7.86 -15.29
CA TYR A 84 -11.72 7.74 -16.73
C TYR A 84 -12.29 9.04 -17.31
N LEU A 85 -13.38 9.58 -16.73
CA LEU A 85 -13.99 10.83 -17.17
C LEU A 85 -13.06 12.04 -17.01
N LEU A 86 -12.30 12.11 -15.91
CA LEU A 86 -11.33 13.19 -15.69
C LEU A 86 -10.19 13.15 -16.72
N TYR A 87 -9.71 11.96 -17.09
CA TYR A 87 -8.70 11.81 -18.14
C TYR A 87 -9.25 12.09 -19.53
N GLN A 88 -10.53 11.85 -19.80
CA GLN A 88 -11.17 12.30 -21.04
C GLN A 88 -11.28 13.84 -21.09
N ALA A 89 -11.66 14.48 -19.99
CA ALA A 89 -11.84 15.93 -19.93
C ALA A 89 -10.50 16.70 -19.94
N ALA A 90 -9.48 16.19 -19.26
CA ALA A 90 -8.16 16.80 -19.18
C ALA A 90 -7.06 15.74 -19.19
N PRO A 91 -6.66 15.23 -20.38
CA PRO A 91 -5.69 14.14 -20.50
C PRO A 91 -4.32 14.47 -19.91
N ALA A 92 -3.85 15.71 -20.03
CA ALA A 92 -2.51 16.08 -19.55
C ALA A 92 -2.38 16.05 -18.00
N VAL A 93 -3.49 16.09 -17.27
CA VAL A 93 -3.48 16.21 -15.81
C VAL A 93 -3.34 14.83 -15.16
N PRO A 94 -2.37 14.62 -14.24
CA PRO A 94 -2.14 13.33 -13.58
C PRO A 94 -3.14 13.11 -12.42
N TRP A 95 -4.43 13.00 -12.74
CA TRP A 95 -5.53 12.92 -11.77
C TRP A 95 -5.34 11.82 -10.71
N TYR A 96 -4.86 10.65 -11.14
CA TYR A 96 -4.60 9.51 -10.25
C TYR A 96 -3.58 9.88 -9.17
N GLY A 97 -2.44 10.44 -9.56
CA GLY A 97 -1.39 10.84 -8.63
C GLY A 97 -1.81 12.00 -7.73
N ILE A 98 -2.57 12.98 -8.26
CA ILE A 98 -3.11 14.09 -7.45
C ILE A 98 -4.00 13.57 -6.33
N LEU A 99 -4.96 12.69 -6.63
CA LEU A 99 -5.85 12.14 -5.61
C LEU A 99 -5.08 11.24 -4.63
N LEU A 100 -4.10 10.49 -5.12
CA LEU A 100 -3.27 9.62 -4.29
C LEU A 100 -2.44 10.43 -3.27
N VAL A 101 -1.75 11.48 -3.72
CA VAL A 101 -1.01 12.41 -2.86
C VAL A 101 -1.94 13.06 -1.85
N THR A 102 -3.11 13.54 -2.29
CA THR A 102 -4.12 14.15 -1.42
C THR A 102 -4.57 13.19 -0.32
N THR A 103 -4.87 11.94 -0.68
CA THR A 103 -5.33 10.90 0.26
C THR A 103 -4.25 10.59 1.31
N GLN A 104 -3.00 10.38 0.87
CA GLN A 104 -1.88 10.12 1.77
C GLN A 104 -1.61 11.32 2.69
N ALA A 105 -1.60 12.54 2.16
CA ALA A 105 -1.35 13.75 2.92
C ALA A 105 -2.47 14.06 3.93
N LEU A 106 -3.74 13.80 3.58
CA LEU A 106 -4.86 13.89 4.51
C LEU A 106 -4.70 12.90 5.67
N GLY A 107 -4.35 11.64 5.38
CA GLY A 107 -4.12 10.62 6.41
C GLY A 107 -2.98 10.99 7.35
N LEU A 108 -1.83 11.41 6.80
CA LEU A 108 -0.68 11.86 7.58
C LEU A 108 -1.01 13.10 8.41
N SER A 109 -1.69 14.08 7.82
CA SER A 109 -2.09 15.31 8.51
C SER A 109 -3.02 15.01 9.69
N LEU A 110 -4.01 14.14 9.49
CA LEU A 110 -4.95 13.75 10.54
C LEU A 110 -4.27 12.94 11.66
N LEU A 111 -3.33 12.04 11.35
CA LEU A 111 -2.50 11.37 12.36
C LEU A 111 -1.61 12.36 13.12
N GLY A 112 -0.97 13.29 12.40
CA GLY A 112 -0.16 14.35 12.98
C GLY A 112 -0.97 15.25 13.91
N PHE A 113 -2.23 15.54 13.55
CA PHE A 113 -3.16 16.26 14.43
C PHE A 113 -3.43 15.49 15.71
N CYS A 114 -3.64 14.16 15.62
CA CYS A 114 -3.86 13.30 16.79
C CYS A 114 -2.65 13.27 17.73
N LEU A 115 -1.44 13.12 17.18
CA LEU A 115 -0.19 13.18 17.93
C LEU A 115 0.05 14.56 18.54
N ALA A 116 -0.13 15.65 17.79
CA ALA A 116 0.04 17.00 18.30
C ALA A 116 -0.93 17.31 19.45
N SER A 117 -2.16 16.78 19.37
CA SER A 117 -3.18 16.93 20.42
C SER A 117 -2.84 16.12 21.67
N SER A 118 -2.15 14.98 21.56
CA SER A 118 -1.71 14.20 22.74
C SER A 118 -0.48 14.81 23.42
N MET A 119 0.38 15.54 22.70
CA MET A 119 1.55 16.21 23.27
C MET A 119 1.23 17.24 24.37
N SER A 120 0.03 17.83 24.38
CA SER A 120 -0.38 18.71 25.48
C SER A 120 -0.58 17.95 26.80
N HIS A 121 -0.83 16.64 26.73
CA HIS A 121 -1.07 15.78 27.88
C HIS A 121 0.22 15.07 28.36
N GLY A 122 1.19 14.86 27.46
CA GLY A 122 2.51 14.32 27.81
C GLY A 122 3.63 14.93 26.96
N ARG A 123 4.41 15.86 27.52
CA ARG A 123 5.45 16.59 26.76
C ARG A 123 6.53 15.69 26.15
N TRP A 124 6.83 14.56 26.77
CA TRP A 124 7.79 13.59 26.24
C TRP A 124 7.32 12.95 24.93
N LEU A 125 6.02 13.01 24.60
CA LEU A 125 5.51 12.60 23.28
C LEU A 125 6.07 13.46 22.14
N ALA A 126 6.65 14.63 22.44
CA ALA A 126 7.43 15.39 21.47
C ALA A 126 8.59 14.56 20.87
N CYS A 127 9.12 13.58 21.61
CA CYS A 127 10.13 12.66 21.11
C CYS A 127 9.62 11.75 19.97
N LEU A 128 8.30 11.65 19.76
CA LEU A 128 7.70 10.91 18.63
C LEU A 128 7.67 11.74 17.33
N VAL A 129 7.85 13.06 17.40
CA VAL A 129 7.79 13.94 16.22
C VAL A 129 8.81 13.56 15.15
N PRO A 130 10.11 13.32 15.46
CA PRO A 130 11.06 12.86 14.46
C PRO A 130 10.64 11.55 13.77
N PHE A 131 10.04 10.62 14.51
CA PHE A 131 9.53 9.36 13.96
C PHE A 131 8.31 9.57 13.07
N PHE A 132 7.40 10.47 13.45
CA PHE A 132 6.28 10.88 12.59
C PHE A 132 6.80 11.50 11.29
N LEU A 133 7.78 12.41 11.37
CA LEU A 133 8.37 13.04 10.18
C LEU A 133 9.09 12.03 9.29
N ALA A 134 9.81 11.08 9.86
CA ALA A 134 10.44 10.00 9.10
C ALA A 134 9.40 9.09 8.42
N PHE A 135 8.34 8.70 9.12
CA PHE A 135 7.24 7.94 8.53
C PHE A 135 6.51 8.74 7.43
N ALA A 136 6.30 10.04 7.63
CA ALA A 136 5.70 10.93 6.64
C ALA A 136 6.60 11.05 5.39
N TYR A 137 7.91 11.26 5.58
CA TYR A 137 8.90 11.27 4.51
C TYR A 137 8.84 9.97 3.71
N GLN A 138 8.92 8.82 4.39
CA GLN A 138 8.88 7.51 3.75
C GLN A 138 7.55 7.27 3.02
N SER A 139 6.43 7.64 3.62
CA SER A 139 5.11 7.43 3.03
C SER A 139 4.87 8.30 1.81
N LEU A 140 5.41 9.52 1.79
CA LEU A 140 5.32 10.44 0.66
C LEU A 140 6.38 10.18 -0.40
N LEU A 141 7.55 9.62 -0.05
CA LEU A 141 8.62 9.36 -1.02
C LEU A 141 8.28 8.18 -1.95
N THR A 142 7.57 7.16 -1.45
CA THR A 142 7.03 6.09 -2.30
C THR A 142 5.55 5.89 -2.02
N LEU A 143 4.73 6.31 -2.99
CA LEU A 143 3.27 6.27 -2.87
C LEU A 143 2.70 4.94 -3.37
N THR A 144 1.63 4.49 -2.71
CA THR A 144 0.73 3.45 -3.22
C THR A 144 -0.69 3.73 -2.74
N PHE A 145 -1.69 3.38 -3.56
CA PHE A 145 -3.09 3.48 -3.14
C PHE A 145 -3.40 2.66 -1.89
N THR A 146 -2.70 1.53 -1.67
CA THR A 146 -2.87 0.68 -0.48
C THR A 146 -2.45 1.42 0.79
N LYS A 147 -1.24 2.00 0.77
CA LYS A 147 -0.70 2.74 1.91
C LYS A 147 -1.53 4.00 2.19
N ALA A 148 -1.94 4.72 1.15
CA ALA A 148 -2.76 5.92 1.28
C ALA A 148 -4.13 5.62 1.87
N ALA A 149 -4.81 4.59 1.37
CA ALA A 149 -6.11 4.14 1.89
C ALA A 149 -6.03 3.79 3.38
N LEU A 150 -5.08 2.92 3.74
CA LEU A 150 -4.93 2.47 5.13
C LEU A 150 -4.46 3.57 6.07
N THR A 151 -3.54 4.45 5.62
CA THR A 151 -3.12 5.60 6.43
C THR A 151 -4.31 6.49 6.75
N LEU A 152 -5.17 6.78 5.76
CA LEU A 152 -6.35 7.61 5.96
C LEU A 152 -7.40 6.93 6.85
N GLU A 153 -7.68 5.64 6.61
CA GLU A 153 -8.61 4.85 7.42
C GLU A 153 -8.18 4.79 8.89
N PHE A 154 -6.92 4.45 9.14
CA PHE A 154 -6.40 4.41 10.50
C PHE A 154 -6.30 5.79 11.15
N ALA A 155 -6.02 6.85 10.37
CA ALA A 155 -6.10 8.22 10.86
C ALA A 155 -7.50 8.58 11.33
N VAL A 156 -8.53 8.15 10.59
CA VAL A 156 -9.94 8.30 10.99
C VAL A 156 -10.23 7.56 12.29
N PHE A 157 -9.76 6.32 12.45
CA PHE A 157 -9.94 5.57 13.70
C PHE A 157 -9.23 6.24 14.88
N ALA A 158 -7.99 6.71 14.69
CA ALA A 158 -7.25 7.44 15.73
C ALA A 158 -7.94 8.75 16.11
N PHE A 159 -8.44 9.49 15.12
CA PHE A 159 -9.18 10.74 15.35
C PHE A 159 -10.50 10.50 16.09
N LEU A 160 -11.24 9.46 15.72
CA LEU A 160 -12.44 9.06 16.45
C LEU A 160 -12.10 8.71 17.90
N LEU A 161 -10.99 8.00 18.15
CA LEU A 161 -10.54 7.68 19.50
C LEU A 161 -10.20 8.95 20.29
N LEU A 162 -9.43 9.87 19.70
CA LEU A 162 -9.08 11.16 20.31
C LEU A 162 -10.35 11.94 20.73
N GLN A 163 -11.35 12.01 19.84
CA GLN A 163 -12.62 12.67 20.16
C GLN A 163 -13.35 12.04 21.36
N ARG A 164 -13.15 10.74 21.61
CA ARG A 164 -13.78 10.03 22.73
C ARG A 164 -13.02 10.21 24.03
N LEU A 165 -11.70 10.26 23.96
CA LEU A 165 -10.85 10.48 25.13
C LEU A 165 -10.96 11.93 25.64
N HIS A 166 -11.24 12.90 24.76
CA HIS A 166 -11.29 14.32 25.11
C HIS A 166 -12.58 15.03 24.64
N PRO A 167 -13.78 14.61 25.10
CA PRO A 167 -15.05 15.10 24.56
C PRO A 167 -15.25 16.61 24.73
N LEU A 168 -14.75 17.19 25.83
CA LEU A 168 -14.85 18.63 26.14
C LEU A 168 -14.15 19.51 25.09
N GLN A 169 -13.17 18.98 24.35
CA GLN A 169 -12.42 19.73 23.33
C GLN A 169 -13.18 19.85 22.00
N PHE A 170 -14.24 19.06 21.77
CA PHE A 170 -14.88 18.90 20.44
C PHE A 170 -16.36 19.37 20.38
N ASP A 171 -16.84 20.12 21.36
CA ASP A 171 -18.29 20.25 21.61
C ASP A 171 -19.07 21.17 20.63
N LYS A 172 -18.43 22.13 19.96
CA LYS A 172 -19.14 23.19 19.21
C LYS A 172 -19.53 22.88 17.75
N ASN A 173 -19.02 21.82 17.11
CA ASN A 173 -19.29 21.58 15.68
C ASN A 173 -19.35 20.09 15.29
N LYS A 174 -20.05 19.29 16.11
CA LYS A 174 -20.11 17.82 16.00
C LYS A 174 -20.55 17.33 14.61
N TRP A 175 -21.51 18.00 13.97
CA TRP A 175 -22.03 17.60 12.66
C TRP A 175 -21.03 17.78 11.52
N SER A 176 -20.35 18.93 11.43
CA SER A 176 -19.36 19.16 10.37
C SER A 176 -18.19 18.19 10.49
N GLN A 177 -17.74 17.90 11.71
CA GLN A 177 -16.66 16.95 11.96
C GLN A 177 -17.08 15.52 11.62
N GLN A 178 -18.31 15.13 11.95
CA GLN A 178 -18.85 13.81 11.57
C GLN A 178 -18.92 13.64 10.05
N LYS A 179 -19.41 14.65 9.32
CA LYS A 179 -19.44 14.61 7.84
C LYS A 179 -18.05 14.46 7.25
N LEU A 180 -17.07 15.21 7.77
CA LEU A 180 -15.68 15.11 7.35
C LEU A 180 -15.13 13.70 7.61
N THR A 181 -15.28 13.17 8.82
CA THR A 181 -14.81 11.82 9.16
C THR A 181 -15.46 10.74 8.28
N LEU A 182 -16.77 10.86 8.02
CA LEU A 182 -17.50 9.96 7.13
C LEU A 182 -16.95 10.03 5.70
N GLY A 183 -16.75 11.25 5.17
CA GLY A 183 -16.21 11.46 3.83
C GLY A 183 -14.79 10.92 3.66
N LEU A 184 -13.92 11.11 4.66
CA LEU A 184 -12.56 10.57 4.66
C LEU A 184 -12.55 9.04 4.71
N LEU A 185 -13.44 8.43 5.50
CA LEU A 185 -13.55 6.97 5.56
C LEU A 185 -14.09 6.38 4.26
N VAL A 186 -15.09 7.02 3.64
CA VAL A 186 -15.56 6.66 2.30
C VAL A 186 -14.42 6.77 1.29
N LEU A 187 -13.67 7.88 1.30
CA LEU A 187 -12.52 8.08 0.41
C LEU A 187 -11.49 6.96 0.53
N ALA A 188 -11.15 6.54 1.74
CA ALA A 188 -10.24 5.42 1.98
C ALA A 188 -10.79 4.10 1.41
N LEU A 189 -12.08 3.82 1.59
CA LEU A 189 -12.72 2.58 1.11
C LEU A 189 -12.92 2.56 -0.42
N LEU A 190 -13.06 3.72 -1.06
CA LEU A 190 -13.13 3.81 -2.52
C LEU A 190 -11.81 3.41 -3.20
N TRP A 191 -10.67 3.56 -2.51
CA TRP A 191 -9.36 3.08 -2.99
C TRP A 191 -9.22 1.56 -2.88
N ARG A 192 -9.62 0.96 -1.74
CA ARG A 192 -9.31 -0.45 -1.45
C ARG A 192 -10.31 -1.12 -0.49
N TRP A 193 -11.58 -1.15 -0.89
CA TRP A 193 -12.69 -1.59 -0.05
C TRP A 193 -12.52 -2.96 0.62
N LYS A 194 -12.06 -4.01 -0.10
CA LYS A 194 -11.94 -5.36 0.47
C LYS A 194 -10.99 -5.36 1.68
N LEU A 195 -9.83 -4.73 1.51
CA LEU A 195 -8.82 -4.65 2.56
C LEU A 195 -9.25 -3.70 3.68
N GLY A 196 -9.87 -2.56 3.34
CA GLY A 196 -10.39 -1.64 4.35
C GLY A 196 -11.47 -2.29 5.22
N LEU A 197 -12.42 -3.03 4.60
CA LEU A 197 -13.42 -3.81 5.34
C LEU A 197 -12.80 -4.79 6.33
N LEU A 198 -11.72 -5.50 5.94
CA LEU A 198 -10.97 -6.36 6.86
C LEU A 198 -10.29 -5.57 7.98
N CYS A 199 -9.84 -4.34 7.70
CA CYS A 199 -9.15 -3.48 8.66
C CYS A 199 -10.09 -2.79 9.67
N PHE A 200 -11.42 -2.85 9.52
CA PHE A 200 -12.35 -2.35 10.55
C PHE A 200 -12.21 -3.03 11.90
N VAL A 201 -11.63 -4.24 11.96
CA VAL A 201 -11.30 -4.90 13.23
C VAL A 201 -10.38 -4.02 14.10
N PHE A 202 -9.51 -3.20 13.48
CA PHE A 202 -8.63 -2.26 14.19
C PHE A 202 -9.37 -1.05 14.77
N ALA A 203 -10.65 -0.86 14.43
CA ALA A 203 -11.53 0.10 15.09
C ALA A 203 -12.12 -0.43 16.41
N ALA A 204 -11.96 -1.72 16.73
CA ALA A 204 -12.49 -2.34 17.94
C ALA A 204 -12.11 -1.63 19.26
N PRO A 205 -10.89 -1.06 19.45
CA PRO A 205 -10.57 -0.28 20.64
C PRO A 205 -11.53 0.88 20.90
N LEU A 206 -12.14 1.48 19.87
CA LEU A 206 -13.16 2.54 20.02
C LEU A 206 -14.34 2.09 20.89
N LEU A 207 -14.69 0.80 20.85
CA LEU A 207 -15.81 0.25 21.61
C LEU A 207 -15.52 0.20 23.13
N LEU A 208 -14.25 0.14 23.54
CA LEU A 208 -13.85 0.11 24.95
C LEU A 208 -13.99 1.48 25.64
N PHE A 209 -13.92 2.54 24.86
CA PHE A 209 -13.92 3.93 25.32
C PHE A 209 -15.20 4.70 24.96
N THR A 210 -16.27 4.00 24.56
CA THR A 210 -17.55 4.63 24.16
C THR A 210 -18.72 4.24 25.06
N SER A 211 -19.60 5.21 25.34
CA SER A 211 -20.86 4.96 26.05
C SER A 211 -21.90 4.30 25.13
N LYS A 212 -22.95 3.69 25.70
CA LYS A 212 -24.02 3.01 24.94
C LYS A 212 -24.66 3.92 23.87
N GLN A 213 -24.97 5.18 24.21
CA GLN A 213 -25.57 6.13 23.27
C GLN A 213 -24.61 6.47 22.12
N LEU A 214 -23.33 6.62 22.42
CA LEU A 214 -22.31 6.99 21.45
C LEU A 214 -21.95 5.82 20.52
N ARG A 215 -22.02 4.59 21.04
CA ARG A 215 -21.93 3.36 20.26
C ARG A 215 -23.02 3.29 19.20
N ARG A 216 -24.26 3.69 19.52
CA ARG A 216 -25.35 3.77 18.52
C ARG A 216 -25.00 4.74 17.38
N VAL A 217 -24.47 5.92 17.69
CA VAL A 217 -24.04 6.89 16.66
C VAL A 217 -22.93 6.34 15.78
N LEU A 218 -21.94 5.67 16.37
CA LEU A 218 -20.87 5.01 15.59
C LEU A 218 -21.42 3.92 14.68
N ILE A 219 -22.36 3.10 15.17
CA ILE A 219 -23.01 2.06 14.36
C ILE A 219 -23.79 2.69 13.20
N ILE A 220 -24.55 3.76 13.44
CA ILE A 220 -25.30 4.46 12.39
C ILE A 220 -24.34 5.02 11.33
N ASN A 221 -23.26 5.69 11.74
CA ASN A 221 -22.27 6.21 10.81
C ASN A 221 -21.61 5.09 10.00
N LEU A 222 -21.28 3.97 10.65
CA LEU A 222 -20.73 2.80 9.98
C LEU A 222 -21.71 2.24 8.95
N LEU A 223 -22.99 2.08 9.30
CA LEU A 223 -24.02 1.64 8.37
C LEU A 223 -24.15 2.58 7.17
N LEU A 224 -24.01 3.89 7.39
CA LEU A 224 -24.00 4.89 6.32
C LEU A 224 -22.81 4.70 5.36
N VAL A 225 -21.60 4.53 5.89
CA VAL A 225 -20.41 4.21 5.07
C VAL A 225 -20.62 2.91 4.30
N LEU A 226 -21.06 1.84 4.99
CA LEU A 226 -21.28 0.55 4.37
C LEU A 226 -22.37 0.59 3.30
N SER A 227 -23.39 1.42 3.48
CA SER A 227 -24.44 1.64 2.47
C SER A 227 -23.86 2.29 1.22
N VAL A 228 -23.01 3.31 1.35
CA VAL A 228 -22.32 3.93 0.20
C VAL A 228 -21.43 2.92 -0.53
N VAL A 229 -20.67 2.11 0.21
CA VAL A 229 -19.83 1.05 -0.37
C VAL A 229 -20.68 -0.02 -1.05
N ALA A 230 -21.82 -0.41 -0.45
CA ALA A 230 -22.74 -1.38 -1.01
C ALA A 230 -23.40 -0.87 -2.29
N ILE A 231 -23.79 0.41 -2.34
CA ILE A 231 -24.32 1.05 -3.56
C ILE A 231 -23.26 1.03 -4.66
N ASP A 232 -22.02 1.43 -4.36
CA ASP A 232 -20.93 1.39 -5.35
C ASP A 232 -20.69 -0.03 -5.88
N ARG A 233 -20.70 -1.05 -5.01
CA ARG A 233 -20.57 -2.46 -5.44
C ARG A 233 -21.79 -2.97 -6.20
N GLY A 234 -22.98 -2.51 -5.85
CA GLY A 234 -24.21 -2.80 -6.58
C GLY A 234 -24.11 -2.26 -8.00
N LEU A 235 -23.67 -1.01 -8.16
CA LEU A 235 -23.44 -0.39 -9.47
C LEU A 235 -22.36 -1.13 -10.28
N ASP A 236 -21.24 -1.51 -9.65
CA ASP A 236 -20.22 -2.32 -10.31
C ASP A 236 -20.81 -3.63 -10.85
N ARG A 237 -21.59 -4.34 -10.03
CA ARG A 237 -22.20 -5.61 -10.44
C ARG A 237 -23.23 -5.45 -11.57
N LEU A 238 -24.00 -4.36 -11.56
CA LEU A 238 -25.07 -4.12 -12.54
C LEU A 238 -24.55 -3.61 -13.89
N THR A 239 -23.43 -2.89 -13.91
CA THR A 239 -22.92 -2.22 -15.12
C THR A 239 -21.84 -3.01 -15.84
N ARG A 240 -21.21 -4.00 -15.19
CA ARG A 240 -20.11 -4.77 -15.77
C ARG A 240 -20.59 -5.86 -16.73
N PRO A 241 -19.90 -6.05 -17.87
CA PRO A 241 -20.24 -7.11 -18.81
C PRO A 241 -19.97 -8.50 -18.23
N PRO A 242 -20.64 -9.57 -18.74
CA PRO A 242 -20.40 -10.95 -18.28
C PRO A 242 -18.94 -11.40 -18.37
N ALA A 243 -18.19 -10.94 -19.37
CA ALA A 243 -16.76 -11.21 -19.52
C ALA A 243 -15.94 -10.70 -18.31
N TRP A 244 -16.36 -9.60 -17.69
CA TRP A 244 -15.71 -9.08 -16.48
C TRP A 244 -15.90 -10.02 -15.29
N GLN A 245 -17.08 -10.63 -15.13
CA GLN A 245 -17.35 -11.61 -14.06
C GLN A 245 -16.47 -12.86 -14.21
N GLN A 246 -16.32 -13.34 -15.45
CA GLN A 246 -15.42 -14.46 -15.76
C GLN A 246 -13.97 -14.12 -15.43
N TYR A 247 -13.51 -12.93 -15.85
CA TYR A 247 -12.18 -12.43 -15.51
C TYR A 247 -11.99 -12.28 -13.99
N MET A 248 -12.95 -11.72 -13.25
CA MET A 248 -12.83 -11.58 -11.79
C MET A 248 -12.79 -12.94 -11.06
N SER A 249 -13.41 -13.97 -11.63
CA SER A 249 -13.33 -15.34 -11.13
C SER A 249 -11.93 -15.92 -11.36
N PHE A 250 -11.37 -15.75 -12.56
CA PHE A 250 -9.99 -16.10 -12.88
C PHE A 250 -8.98 -15.32 -12.01
N TYR A 251 -9.17 -14.01 -11.85
CA TYR A 251 -8.34 -13.14 -11.01
C TYR A 251 -8.35 -13.57 -9.54
N SER A 252 -9.47 -14.08 -9.03
CA SER A 252 -9.54 -14.59 -7.66
C SER A 252 -8.72 -15.86 -7.48
N LEU A 253 -8.79 -16.81 -8.43
CA LEU A 253 -7.95 -18.01 -8.44
C LEU A 253 -6.46 -17.66 -8.55
N ARG A 254 -6.15 -16.68 -9.41
CA ARG A 254 -4.81 -16.11 -9.52
C ARG A 254 -4.36 -15.57 -8.17
N ALA A 255 -5.14 -14.70 -7.52
CA ALA A 255 -4.78 -14.17 -6.20
C ALA A 255 -4.56 -15.29 -5.16
N GLU A 256 -5.33 -16.37 -5.20
CA GLU A 256 -5.12 -17.53 -4.31
C GLU A 256 -3.78 -18.23 -4.61
N LEU A 257 -3.45 -18.45 -5.88
CA LEU A 257 -2.17 -19.03 -6.30
C LEU A 257 -0.97 -18.16 -5.87
N PHE A 258 -1.12 -16.84 -6.00
CA PHE A 258 -0.01 -15.91 -5.90
C PHE A 258 0.18 -15.29 -4.51
N ASP A 259 -0.92 -14.91 -3.87
CA ASP A 259 -0.94 -14.12 -2.65
C ASP A 259 -1.34 -14.92 -1.41
N MET A 260 -1.93 -16.11 -1.57
CA MET A 260 -2.39 -16.94 -0.45
C MET A 260 -1.46 -18.13 -0.18
N PRO A 261 -1.42 -18.65 1.06
CA PRO A 261 -0.66 -19.84 1.39
C PRO A 261 -1.07 -21.09 0.58
N ALA A 262 -2.33 -21.18 0.17
CA ALA A 262 -2.88 -22.29 -0.61
C ALA A 262 -2.20 -22.49 -1.98
N GLY A 263 -1.59 -21.44 -2.54
CA GLY A 263 -0.81 -21.51 -3.78
C GLY A 263 0.65 -21.91 -3.60
N ARG A 264 1.08 -22.28 -2.38
CA ARG A 264 2.45 -22.72 -2.10
C ARG A 264 2.49 -24.22 -1.94
N VAL A 265 3.39 -24.87 -2.68
CA VAL A 265 3.67 -26.30 -2.55
C VAL A 265 4.82 -26.50 -1.56
N GLY A 266 4.85 -27.65 -0.88
CA GLY A 266 5.85 -28.02 0.13
C GLY A 266 7.30 -27.94 -0.37
N GLU A 267 8.25 -28.08 0.56
CA GLU A 267 9.70 -27.95 0.28
C GLU A 267 10.26 -29.14 -0.52
N LEU A 268 9.53 -30.25 -0.63
CA LEU A 268 9.99 -31.44 -1.34
C LEU A 268 9.75 -31.30 -2.87
N PRO A 269 10.80 -31.48 -3.70
CA PRO A 269 10.66 -31.41 -5.16
C PRO A 269 9.64 -32.41 -5.74
N ALA A 270 9.45 -33.55 -5.09
CA ALA A 270 8.50 -34.58 -5.50
C ALA A 270 7.04 -34.07 -5.40
N ASP A 271 6.70 -33.39 -4.30
CA ASP A 271 5.37 -32.80 -4.09
C ASP A 271 5.09 -31.74 -5.17
N LEU A 272 6.10 -30.94 -5.52
CA LEU A 272 5.96 -29.94 -6.58
C LEU A 272 5.71 -30.56 -7.94
N ALA A 273 6.41 -31.64 -8.29
CA ALA A 273 6.22 -32.35 -9.55
C ALA A 273 4.81 -32.96 -9.66
N GLU A 274 4.30 -33.57 -8.58
CA GLU A 274 2.95 -34.15 -8.56
C GLU A 274 1.85 -33.07 -8.66
N VAL A 275 1.97 -32.00 -7.87
CA VAL A 275 1.00 -30.89 -7.86
C VAL A 275 0.99 -30.15 -9.20
N THR A 276 2.16 -29.94 -9.82
CA THR A 276 2.25 -29.31 -11.15
C THR A 276 1.67 -30.22 -12.23
N ALA A 277 1.93 -31.52 -12.18
CA ALA A 277 1.34 -32.49 -13.11
C ALA A 277 -0.19 -32.52 -13.04
N ALA A 278 -0.79 -32.35 -11.85
CA ALA A 278 -2.26 -32.28 -11.71
C ALA A 278 -2.89 -31.11 -12.51
N ALA A 279 -2.13 -30.03 -12.72
CA ALA A 279 -2.54 -28.87 -13.51
C ALA A 279 -2.13 -28.96 -15.00
N ASN A 280 -1.56 -30.09 -15.43
CA ASN A 280 -0.86 -30.26 -16.70
C ASN A 280 0.29 -29.26 -16.90
N TRP A 281 1.00 -28.95 -15.82
CA TRP A 281 2.17 -28.07 -15.83
C TRP A 281 3.44 -28.89 -15.63
N THR A 282 4.53 -28.40 -16.23
CA THR A 282 5.87 -28.77 -15.82
C THR A 282 6.32 -27.90 -14.64
N VAL A 283 7.40 -28.30 -13.96
CA VAL A 283 8.02 -27.47 -12.92
C VAL A 283 8.47 -26.11 -13.49
N ASP A 284 8.96 -26.09 -14.73
CA ASP A 284 9.34 -24.85 -15.43
C ASP A 284 8.13 -23.94 -15.71
N ASP A 285 6.96 -24.50 -16.04
CA ASP A 285 5.73 -23.72 -16.22
C ASP A 285 5.30 -23.09 -14.90
N TYR A 286 5.42 -23.84 -13.79
CA TYR A 286 5.19 -23.28 -12.46
C TYR A 286 6.17 -22.16 -12.13
N GLU A 287 7.46 -22.29 -12.43
CA GLU A 287 8.42 -21.21 -12.27
C GLU A 287 8.06 -19.97 -13.10
N LEU A 288 7.65 -20.16 -14.37
CA LEU A 288 7.19 -19.07 -15.23
C LEU A 288 5.99 -18.34 -14.65
N ILE A 289 4.95 -19.10 -14.30
CA ILE A 289 3.72 -18.56 -13.73
C ILE A 289 4.06 -17.86 -12.42
N ARG A 290 4.75 -18.54 -11.48
CA ARG A 290 4.98 -18.08 -10.10
C ARG A 290 5.98 -16.94 -9.98
N ASN A 291 7.07 -16.95 -10.73
CA ASN A 291 8.17 -15.99 -10.58
C ASN A 291 8.05 -14.81 -11.54
N TYR A 292 7.50 -15.01 -12.74
CA TYR A 292 7.43 -13.95 -13.75
C TYR A 292 6.05 -13.30 -13.82
N TRP A 293 4.96 -14.00 -13.47
CA TRP A 293 3.59 -13.45 -13.47
C TRP A 293 3.10 -12.95 -14.85
N MET A 294 3.87 -13.17 -15.93
CA MET A 294 3.68 -12.61 -17.28
C MET A 294 3.37 -13.67 -18.34
N LEU A 295 2.88 -14.86 -17.97
CA LEU A 295 2.53 -15.87 -18.97
C LEU A 295 1.18 -15.53 -19.63
N HIS A 296 1.24 -15.11 -20.90
CA HIS A 296 0.08 -14.77 -21.72
C HIS A 296 -0.65 -15.99 -22.30
N ASP A 297 -0.07 -17.18 -22.18
CA ASP A 297 -0.59 -18.41 -22.78
C ASP A 297 -1.76 -18.99 -21.98
N GLN A 298 -2.97 -18.86 -22.54
CA GLN A 298 -4.20 -19.38 -21.96
C GLN A 298 -4.27 -20.92 -21.93
N ARG A 299 -3.43 -21.64 -22.68
CA ARG A 299 -3.34 -23.10 -22.59
C ARG A 299 -2.87 -23.54 -21.20
N LEU A 300 -1.98 -22.76 -20.59
CA LEU A 300 -1.41 -23.02 -19.26
C LEU A 300 -2.05 -22.16 -18.17
N ALA A 301 -2.24 -20.87 -18.43
CA ALA A 301 -2.73 -19.89 -17.48
C ALA A 301 -4.24 -19.62 -17.64
N ASN A 302 -5.07 -20.61 -17.26
CA ASN A 302 -6.53 -20.50 -17.25
C ASN A 302 -7.13 -20.96 -15.91
N SER A 303 -8.42 -20.64 -15.72
CA SER A 303 -9.16 -20.96 -14.48
C SER A 303 -9.11 -22.43 -14.10
N HIS A 304 -9.22 -23.33 -15.08
CA HIS A 304 -9.30 -24.76 -14.84
C HIS A 304 -7.95 -25.34 -14.39
N SER A 305 -6.85 -24.95 -15.05
CA SER A 305 -5.49 -25.31 -14.60
C SER A 305 -5.19 -24.77 -13.20
N PHE A 306 -5.58 -23.53 -12.90
CA PHE A 306 -5.37 -22.94 -11.57
C PHE A 306 -6.18 -23.66 -10.48
N GLN A 307 -7.43 -24.03 -10.76
CA GLN A 307 -8.26 -24.80 -9.82
C GLN A 307 -7.66 -26.17 -9.52
N ARG A 308 -7.20 -26.90 -10.56
CA ARG A 308 -6.56 -28.21 -10.38
C ARG A 308 -5.28 -28.11 -9.57
N PHE A 309 -4.44 -27.11 -9.87
CA PHE A 309 -3.23 -26.85 -9.09
C PHE A 309 -3.55 -26.60 -7.61
N LEU A 310 -4.48 -25.68 -7.33
CA LEU A 310 -4.84 -25.30 -5.96
C LEU A 310 -5.48 -26.46 -5.18
N ALA A 311 -6.24 -27.32 -5.85
CA ALA A 311 -6.81 -28.51 -5.23
C ALA A 311 -5.71 -29.50 -4.81
N ALA A 312 -4.76 -29.79 -5.69
CA ALA A 312 -3.62 -30.68 -5.41
C ALA A 312 -2.65 -30.07 -4.38
N ALA A 313 -2.41 -28.75 -4.43
CA ALA A 313 -1.55 -28.07 -3.46
C ALA A 313 -2.12 -28.16 -2.05
N LYS A 314 -3.45 -28.04 -1.88
CA LYS A 314 -4.11 -28.18 -0.57
C LYS A 314 -3.95 -29.56 0.05
N THR A 315 -3.89 -30.63 -0.76
CA THR A 315 -3.67 -31.99 -0.27
C THR A 315 -2.20 -32.27 0.06
N ALA A 316 -1.27 -31.61 -0.64
CA ALA A 316 0.17 -31.76 -0.43
C ALA A 316 0.75 -30.80 0.63
N ASP A 317 -0.05 -29.87 1.19
CA ASP A 317 0.47 -28.85 2.10
C ASP A 317 0.80 -29.41 3.51
N ALA A 318 2.01 -29.94 3.64
CA ALA A 318 2.59 -30.39 4.91
C ALA A 318 3.50 -29.32 5.57
N SER A 319 3.54 -28.09 5.04
CA SER A 319 4.47 -27.07 5.55
C SER A 319 4.04 -26.55 6.92
N SER A 320 4.98 -26.48 7.88
CA SER A 320 4.65 -26.07 9.24
C SER A 320 4.17 -24.61 9.28
N LEU A 321 3.00 -24.37 9.87
CA LEU A 321 2.39 -23.04 10.05
C LEU A 321 3.39 -22.02 10.63
N TRP A 322 4.28 -22.49 11.50
CA TRP A 322 5.32 -21.68 12.13
C TRP A 322 6.36 -21.16 11.15
N LYS A 323 6.87 -21.99 10.22
CA LYS A 323 7.85 -21.54 9.20
C LYS A 323 7.26 -20.42 8.33
N ARG A 324 5.98 -20.53 7.95
CA ARG A 324 5.26 -19.50 7.17
C ARG A 324 5.20 -18.18 7.93
N PHE A 325 4.79 -18.26 9.20
CA PHE A 325 4.70 -17.10 10.07
C PHE A 325 6.04 -16.38 10.24
N VAL A 326 7.12 -17.12 10.50
CA VAL A 326 8.48 -16.56 10.61
C VAL A 326 8.96 -15.95 9.28
N GLY A 327 8.67 -16.60 8.15
CA GLY A 327 9.00 -16.07 6.82
C GLY A 327 8.35 -14.70 6.56
N HIS A 328 7.06 -14.54 6.89
CA HIS A 328 6.36 -13.26 6.70
C HIS A 328 6.77 -12.18 7.69
N LEU A 329 7.12 -12.54 8.93
CA LEU A 329 7.76 -11.60 9.85
C LEU A 329 9.11 -11.12 9.31
N ARG A 330 9.88 -12.02 8.68
CA ARG A 330 11.17 -11.70 8.06
C ARG A 330 11.05 -10.60 7.00
N ASP A 331 10.01 -10.64 6.19
CA ASP A 331 9.73 -9.62 5.16
C ASP A 331 9.51 -8.21 5.76
N ASN A 332 9.16 -8.11 7.04
CA ASN A 332 8.89 -6.86 7.75
C ASN A 332 9.94 -6.54 8.82
N VAL A 333 11.06 -7.26 8.87
CA VAL A 333 12.08 -7.16 9.93
C VAL A 333 12.53 -5.73 10.20
N LEU A 334 12.82 -4.95 9.16
CA LEU A 334 13.30 -3.57 9.32
C LEU A 334 12.21 -2.66 9.94
N LEU A 335 10.94 -2.87 9.59
CA LEU A 335 9.82 -2.16 10.19
C LEU A 335 9.62 -2.58 11.64
N LEU A 336 9.66 -3.88 11.93
CA LEU A 336 9.50 -4.40 13.28
C LEU A 336 10.62 -3.90 14.21
N PHE A 337 11.88 -3.89 13.75
CA PHE A 337 13.00 -3.31 14.50
C PHE A 337 12.93 -1.80 14.67
N THR A 338 12.17 -1.09 13.83
CA THR A 338 11.93 0.35 14.00
C THR A 338 10.81 0.61 15.01
N PHE A 339 9.67 -0.09 14.87
CA PHE A 339 8.46 0.20 15.64
C PHE A 339 8.38 -0.51 16.99
N LEU A 340 8.92 -1.71 17.14
CA LEU A 340 8.83 -2.47 18.40
C LEU A 340 9.59 -1.79 19.55
N PRO A 341 10.86 -1.33 19.38
CA PRO A 341 11.55 -0.63 20.45
C PRO A 341 10.89 0.72 20.75
N LEU A 342 10.33 1.40 19.73
CA LEU A 342 9.60 2.65 19.88
C LEU A 342 8.31 2.46 20.71
N LEU A 343 7.53 1.41 20.41
CA LEU A 343 6.36 1.03 21.18
C LEU A 343 6.72 0.67 22.62
N LEU A 344 7.79 -0.09 22.82
CA LEU A 344 8.27 -0.45 24.15
C LEU A 344 8.72 0.79 24.93
N ALA A 345 9.42 1.74 24.30
CA ALA A 345 9.78 3.01 24.93
C ALA A 345 8.54 3.80 25.35
N VAL A 346 7.51 3.86 24.51
CA VAL A 346 6.23 4.50 24.83
C VAL A 346 5.57 3.84 26.05
N VAL A 347 5.55 2.50 26.12
CA VAL A 347 4.99 1.77 27.26
C VAL A 347 5.81 2.01 28.54
N LEU A 348 7.14 1.96 28.48
CA LEU A 348 8.02 2.18 29.63
C LEU A 348 7.88 3.59 30.20
N LEU A 349 7.77 4.59 29.33
CA LEU A 349 7.57 5.99 29.73
C LEU A 349 6.18 6.23 30.33
N GLN A 350 5.19 5.40 29.99
CA GLN A 350 3.87 5.39 30.64
C GLN A 350 3.85 4.57 31.95
N GLY A 351 4.76 3.61 32.10
CA GLY A 351 4.72 2.55 33.11
C GLY A 351 4.87 2.98 34.57
N ARG A 352 5.34 4.21 34.84
CA ARG A 352 5.68 4.67 36.19
C ARG A 352 4.50 4.62 37.18
N ASP A 353 3.28 4.83 36.67
CA ASP A 353 2.02 4.80 37.44
C ASP A 353 1.00 3.80 36.86
N ALA A 354 1.43 2.87 36.00
CA ALA A 354 0.51 2.03 35.23
C ALA A 354 -0.37 1.11 36.09
N LEU A 355 0.14 0.62 37.23
CA LEU A 355 -0.65 -0.21 38.16
C LEU A 355 -1.72 0.59 38.90
N ALA A 356 -1.56 1.91 39.00
CA ALA A 356 -2.55 2.82 39.57
C ALA A 356 -3.51 3.40 38.50
N ASP A 357 -3.38 2.98 37.24
CA ASP A 357 -4.23 3.47 36.15
C ASP A 357 -5.59 2.73 36.16
N PRO A 358 -6.71 3.42 36.44
CA PRO A 358 -8.03 2.81 36.41
C PRO A 358 -8.45 2.33 35.01
N LEU A 359 -7.76 2.78 33.96
CA LEU A 359 -7.97 2.36 32.58
C LEU A 359 -7.02 1.23 32.14
N LEU A 360 -6.14 0.72 33.02
CA LEU A 360 -5.14 -0.31 32.68
C LEU A 360 -5.77 -1.51 31.98
N SER A 361 -6.86 -2.04 32.53
CA SER A 361 -7.60 -3.16 31.91
C SER A 361 -8.04 -2.84 30.48
N LYS A 362 -8.61 -1.63 30.26
CA LYS A 362 -9.02 -1.19 28.91
C LYS A 362 -7.83 -1.00 27.97
N LYS A 363 -6.69 -0.51 28.47
CA LYS A 363 -5.45 -0.37 27.68
C LYS A 363 -4.89 -1.73 27.26
N LEU A 364 -4.89 -2.71 28.17
CA LEU A 364 -4.46 -4.08 27.87
C LEU A 364 -5.39 -4.74 26.84
N TRP A 365 -6.71 -4.57 26.98
CA TRP A 365 -7.67 -5.03 25.97
C TRP A 365 -7.48 -4.33 24.62
N ALA A 366 -7.22 -3.02 24.61
CA ALA A 366 -6.91 -2.29 23.38
C ALA A 366 -5.64 -2.83 22.71
N ALA A 367 -4.58 -3.11 23.49
CA ALA A 367 -3.36 -3.71 22.98
C ALA A 367 -3.63 -5.08 22.35
N LEU A 368 -4.39 -5.96 23.02
CA LEU A 368 -4.75 -7.27 22.49
C LEU A 368 -5.57 -7.17 21.20
N LEU A 369 -6.56 -6.27 21.15
CA LEU A 369 -7.41 -6.04 19.97
C LEU A 369 -6.65 -5.45 18.78
N LEU A 370 -5.46 -4.87 19.00
CA LEU A 370 -4.59 -4.39 17.93
C LEU A 370 -3.56 -5.44 17.50
N VAL A 371 -2.97 -6.16 18.46
CA VAL A 371 -1.93 -7.16 18.20
C VAL A 371 -2.52 -8.41 17.54
N ALA A 372 -3.67 -8.92 18.00
CA ALA A 372 -4.22 -10.16 17.46
C ALA A 372 -4.55 -10.07 15.95
N PRO A 373 -5.22 -9.01 15.45
CA PRO A 373 -5.44 -8.86 14.00
C PRO A 373 -4.14 -8.63 13.21
N PHE A 374 -3.15 -7.93 13.79
CA PHE A 374 -1.84 -7.76 13.15
C PHE A 374 -1.12 -9.10 12.95
N LEU A 375 -1.11 -9.96 13.98
CA LEU A 375 -0.54 -11.31 13.88
C LEU A 375 -1.33 -12.18 12.90
N PHE A 376 -2.66 -12.07 12.89
CA PHE A 376 -3.52 -12.76 11.91
C PHE A 376 -3.19 -12.35 10.46
N LEU A 377 -2.99 -11.06 10.18
CA LEU A 377 -2.60 -10.62 8.84
C LEU A 377 -1.18 -11.04 8.44
N THR A 378 -0.30 -11.19 9.43
CA THR A 378 1.06 -11.74 9.24
C THR A 378 1.01 -13.18 8.73
N TYR A 379 0.00 -13.97 9.13
CA TYR A 379 -0.19 -15.34 8.65
C TYR A 379 -0.48 -15.41 7.13
N PHE A 380 -1.24 -14.47 6.57
CA PHE A 380 -1.62 -14.51 5.16
C PHE A 380 -0.49 -14.04 4.25
N ARG A 381 -0.08 -12.77 4.38
CA ARG A 381 1.03 -12.12 3.67
C ARG A 381 1.06 -10.63 4.05
N LEU A 382 1.55 -10.29 5.24
CA LEU A 382 1.68 -8.89 5.63
C LEU A 382 2.84 -8.25 4.86
N VAL A 383 2.54 -7.39 3.89
CA VAL A 383 3.56 -6.65 3.13
C VAL A 383 3.88 -5.29 3.80
N PRO A 384 5.09 -4.73 3.60
CA PRO A 384 5.51 -3.47 4.22
C PRO A 384 4.52 -2.30 4.06
N ARG A 385 3.92 -2.15 2.88
CA ARG A 385 2.90 -1.12 2.57
C ARG A 385 1.60 -1.25 3.37
N ILE A 386 1.32 -2.41 3.96
CA ILE A 386 0.18 -2.65 4.87
C ILE A 386 0.66 -2.54 6.33
N ALA A 387 1.78 -3.18 6.66
CA ALA A 387 2.34 -3.18 8.01
C ALA A 387 2.62 -1.79 8.54
N MET A 388 3.15 -0.91 7.69
CA MET A 388 3.66 0.39 8.14
C MET A 388 2.54 1.35 8.59
N PRO A 389 1.43 1.57 7.84
CA PRO A 389 0.28 2.31 8.36
C PRO A 389 -0.29 1.69 9.65
N MET A 390 -0.33 0.36 9.75
CA MET A 390 -0.83 -0.35 10.95
C MET A 390 0.05 -0.08 12.17
N LEU A 391 1.38 -0.27 12.06
CA LEU A 391 2.31 -0.04 13.15
C LEU A 391 2.29 1.43 13.61
N PHE A 392 2.20 2.36 12.66
CA PHE A 392 2.08 3.78 12.96
C PHE A 392 0.77 4.14 13.66
N TYR A 393 -0.34 3.53 13.24
CA TYR A 393 -1.63 3.63 13.92
C TYR A 393 -1.57 3.09 15.34
N ILE A 394 -1.01 1.90 15.54
CA ILE A 394 -0.85 1.28 16.86
C ILE A 394 -0.05 2.22 17.77
N LEU A 395 1.09 2.73 17.30
CA LEU A 395 1.88 3.73 18.03
C LEU A 395 1.06 4.98 18.39
N THR A 396 0.28 5.49 17.45
CA THR A 396 -0.58 6.66 17.67
C THR A 396 -1.65 6.38 18.72
N VAL A 397 -2.28 5.20 18.69
CA VAL A 397 -3.27 4.79 19.72
C VAL A 397 -2.61 4.73 21.09
N PHE A 398 -1.42 4.12 21.22
CA PHE A 398 -0.70 4.08 22.49
C PHE A 398 -0.31 5.48 22.98
N ALA A 399 0.05 6.39 22.07
CA ALA A 399 0.32 7.79 22.41
C ALA A 399 -0.94 8.55 22.86
N LEU A 400 -2.11 8.26 22.24
CA LEU A 400 -3.39 8.85 22.63
C LEU A 400 -3.88 8.39 24.01
N LEU A 401 -3.54 7.16 24.41
CA LEU A 401 -3.90 6.60 25.70
C LEU A 401 -3.03 7.12 26.86
N VAL A 402 -2.04 7.98 26.61
CA VAL A 402 -1.24 8.64 27.65
C VAL A 402 -2.12 9.58 28.47
N ARG A 403 -2.06 9.43 29.80
CA ARG A 403 -2.80 10.30 30.73
C ARG A 403 -2.09 11.64 30.87
N SER A 404 -2.87 12.72 30.89
CA SER A 404 -2.43 13.99 31.48
C SER A 404 -2.26 13.79 32.97
N SER A 405 -1.01 13.73 33.43
CA SER A 405 -0.73 14.00 34.83
C SER A 405 -1.15 15.46 35.11
N GLU A 406 -2.37 15.65 35.59
CA GLU A 406 -2.85 16.96 36.08
C GLU A 406 -2.13 17.38 37.38
N GLN A 407 -1.14 16.59 37.84
CA GLN A 407 -0.50 16.79 39.12
C GLN A 407 1.02 16.52 39.08
N GLU A 408 1.69 16.88 37.99
CA GLU A 408 3.14 17.07 38.03
C GLU A 408 3.47 18.56 38.00
N SER A 409 3.91 19.04 39.16
CA SER A 409 4.74 20.23 39.31
C SER A 409 5.69 20.35 38.13
N LYS A 410 5.71 21.53 37.48
CA LYS A 410 6.53 21.87 36.30
C LYS A 410 7.83 21.03 36.28
N PRO A 411 7.92 19.95 35.47
CA PRO A 411 9.16 19.22 35.37
C PRO A 411 10.10 20.14 34.58
N SER A 412 11.06 20.72 35.29
CA SER A 412 12.11 21.50 34.66
C SER A 412 13.03 20.52 33.92
N LEU A 413 13.57 20.92 32.77
CA LEU A 413 14.62 20.16 32.09
C LEU A 413 15.80 19.83 33.04
N ARG A 414 15.99 20.65 34.09
CA ARG A 414 16.92 20.41 35.19
C ARG A 414 16.56 19.20 36.07
N SER A 415 15.29 18.89 36.35
CA SER A 415 14.92 17.70 37.14
C SER A 415 15.06 16.40 36.34
N TRP A 416 15.06 16.49 35.01
CA TRP A 416 15.37 15.37 34.11
C TRP A 416 16.87 15.07 34.07
N LEU A 417 17.70 16.10 34.25
CA LEU A 417 19.17 16.03 34.28
C LEU A 417 19.75 15.88 35.71
N SER A 418 18.97 16.05 36.78
CA SER A 418 19.46 16.10 38.17
C SER A 418 19.72 14.74 38.83
N GLY A 419 20.08 13.71 38.06
CA GLY A 419 20.90 12.61 38.61
C GLY A 419 20.18 11.44 39.30
N ARG A 420 18.85 11.26 39.17
CA ARG A 420 18.18 9.97 39.46
C ARG A 420 17.30 9.57 38.28
N ALA A 421 17.90 9.36 37.13
CA ALA A 421 17.21 8.73 36.02
C ALA A 421 16.75 7.33 36.50
N ASN A 422 15.43 7.12 36.55
CA ASN A 422 14.87 5.81 36.83
C ASN A 422 15.36 4.86 35.71
N VAL A 423 15.74 3.63 36.05
CA VAL A 423 16.20 2.59 35.10
C VAL A 423 15.28 2.51 33.86
N MET A 424 13.98 2.69 34.06
CA MET A 424 12.97 2.72 32.99
C MET A 424 13.16 3.85 31.97
N GLN A 425 13.60 5.04 32.42
CA GLN A 425 13.88 6.18 31.53
C GLN A 425 15.15 5.95 30.72
N VAL A 426 16.20 5.40 31.35
CA VAL A 426 17.43 5.02 30.65
C VAL A 426 17.14 3.97 29.57
N LEU A 427 16.35 2.94 29.92
CA LEU A 427 15.94 1.92 28.96
C LEU A 427 15.11 2.51 27.82
N ALA A 428 14.17 3.42 28.11
CA ALA A 428 13.39 4.10 27.08
C ALA A 428 14.28 4.93 26.12
N ILE A 429 15.30 5.63 26.63
CA ILE A 429 16.24 6.38 25.79
C ILE A 429 17.05 5.44 24.89
N ILE A 430 17.52 4.29 25.41
CA ILE A 430 18.21 3.27 24.59
C ILE A 430 17.29 2.79 23.47
N LEU A 431 16.04 2.46 23.78
CA LEU A 431 15.06 1.98 22.80
C LEU A 431 14.69 3.05 21.75
N LEU A 432 14.56 4.33 22.15
CA LEU A 432 14.36 5.44 21.23
C LEU A 432 15.58 5.62 20.31
N THR A 433 16.79 5.49 20.83
CA THR A 433 18.03 5.60 20.06
C THR A 433 18.15 4.47 19.04
N LEU A 434 17.87 3.23 19.48
CA LEU A 434 17.82 2.06 18.60
C LEU A 434 16.78 2.23 17.49
N SER A 435 15.58 2.68 17.85
CA SER A 435 14.52 2.96 16.87
C SER A 435 14.94 4.05 15.88
N GLY A 436 15.59 5.12 16.38
CA GLY A 436 16.08 6.23 15.56
C GLY A 436 17.11 5.77 14.54
N TRP A 437 18.04 4.90 14.96
CA TRP A 437 19.02 4.29 14.05
C TRP A 437 18.36 3.42 12.97
N GLN A 438 17.42 2.55 13.35
CA GLN A 438 16.70 1.70 12.38
C GLN A 438 15.85 2.53 11.42
N CYS A 439 15.23 3.60 11.92
CA CYS A 439 14.49 4.55 11.12
C CYS A 439 15.41 5.23 10.08
N PHE A 440 16.61 5.66 10.47
CA PHE A 440 17.60 6.19 9.55
C PHE A 440 18.00 5.18 8.46
N GLN A 441 18.24 3.92 8.81
CA GLN A 441 18.56 2.87 7.83
C GLN A 441 17.42 2.66 6.84
N LEU A 442 16.18 2.62 7.33
CA LEU A 442 14.98 2.52 6.50
C LEU A 442 14.88 3.67 5.49
N LEU A 443 15.08 4.91 5.95
CA LEU A 443 15.06 6.09 5.10
C LEU A 443 16.19 6.07 4.05
N ARG A 444 17.39 5.64 4.45
CA ARG A 444 18.55 5.53 3.55
C ARG A 444 18.29 4.52 2.43
N VAL A 445 17.84 3.32 2.78
CA VAL A 445 17.55 2.24 1.80
C VAL A 445 16.47 2.70 0.82
N GLN A 446 15.39 3.30 1.34
CA GLN A 446 14.30 3.76 0.51
C GLN A 446 14.70 4.91 -0.42
N THR A 447 15.43 5.91 0.10
CA THR A 447 15.91 7.05 -0.71
C THR A 447 16.84 6.56 -1.81
N SER A 448 17.75 5.64 -1.50
CA SER A 448 18.63 5.03 -2.51
C SER A 448 17.81 4.29 -3.58
N SER A 449 16.81 3.50 -3.17
CA SER A 449 15.95 2.78 -4.11
C SER A 449 15.20 3.72 -5.08
N VAL A 450 14.76 4.87 -4.58
CA VAL A 450 14.00 5.86 -5.34
C VAL A 450 14.89 6.55 -6.36
N LEU A 451 16.11 6.93 -5.96
CA LEU A 451 17.10 7.50 -6.87
C LEU A 451 17.49 6.51 -7.97
N VAL A 452 17.62 5.22 -7.66
CA VAL A 452 17.87 4.19 -8.68
C VAL A 452 16.70 4.11 -9.66
N ARG A 453 15.45 3.99 -9.18
CA ARG A 453 14.25 3.96 -10.04
C ARG A 453 14.19 5.18 -10.97
N ARG A 454 14.51 6.36 -10.45
CA ARG A 454 14.58 7.61 -11.22
C ARG A 454 15.65 7.59 -12.30
N ALA A 455 16.85 7.14 -11.99
CA ALA A 455 17.91 7.00 -12.97
C ALA A 455 17.49 6.06 -14.11
N ASN A 456 16.79 4.97 -13.79
CA ASN A 456 16.30 4.02 -14.78
C ASN A 456 15.22 4.61 -15.68
N LEU A 457 14.30 5.41 -15.11
CA LEU A 457 13.32 6.15 -15.91
C LEU A 457 14.01 7.05 -16.92
N LEU A 458 14.96 7.88 -16.47
CA LEU A 458 15.64 8.84 -17.34
C LEU A 458 16.39 8.12 -18.48
N ALA A 459 17.06 7.02 -18.18
CA ALA A 459 17.70 6.19 -19.20
C ALA A 459 16.69 5.56 -20.17
N GLY A 460 15.55 5.08 -19.66
CA GLY A 460 14.46 4.56 -20.49
C GLY A 460 13.80 5.62 -21.37
N GLU A 461 13.61 6.84 -20.86
CA GLU A 461 13.03 7.97 -21.59
C GLU A 461 13.90 8.41 -22.78
N VAL A 462 15.23 8.38 -22.65
CA VAL A 462 16.14 8.67 -23.78
C VAL A 462 15.91 7.66 -24.91
N VAL A 463 15.91 6.38 -24.56
CA VAL A 463 15.70 5.27 -25.50
C VAL A 463 14.34 5.35 -26.18
N ILE A 464 13.29 5.62 -25.39
CA ILE A 464 11.93 5.77 -25.90
C ILE A 464 11.82 7.01 -26.78
N GLY A 465 12.44 8.13 -26.40
CA GLY A 465 12.42 9.38 -27.15
C GLY A 465 13.08 9.27 -28.53
N GLU A 466 14.05 8.38 -28.67
CA GLU A 466 14.72 8.10 -29.96
C GLU A 466 13.93 7.18 -30.89
N LEU A 467 12.78 6.65 -30.45
CA LEU A 467 11.92 5.79 -31.28
C LEU A 467 11.31 6.57 -32.45
N LYS A 468 11.85 6.33 -33.65
CA LYS A 468 11.39 6.93 -34.92
C LYS A 468 10.18 6.23 -35.53
N LYS A 469 9.78 5.06 -35.01
CA LYS A 469 8.69 4.23 -35.52
C LYS A 469 7.85 3.71 -34.36
N PRO A 470 6.57 3.34 -34.60
CA PRO A 470 5.76 2.65 -33.61
C PRO A 470 6.43 1.35 -33.14
N VAL A 471 6.46 1.16 -31.83
CA VAL A 471 7.02 0.00 -31.14
C VAL A 471 5.98 -0.56 -30.17
N THR A 472 5.76 -1.87 -30.23
CA THR A 472 4.90 -2.58 -29.29
C THR A 472 5.71 -3.61 -28.50
N LEU A 473 5.65 -3.52 -27.17
CA LEU A 473 6.45 -4.34 -26.26
C LEU A 473 5.60 -5.36 -25.49
N ILE A 474 6.08 -6.60 -25.41
CA ILE A 474 5.62 -7.61 -24.45
C ILE A 474 6.65 -7.78 -23.34
N ARG A 475 6.20 -7.68 -22.09
CA ARG A 475 7.04 -7.86 -20.92
C ARG A 475 7.25 -9.34 -20.61
N MET A 476 8.51 -9.74 -20.45
CA MET A 476 8.87 -11.11 -20.03
C MET A 476 9.12 -11.22 -18.51
N SER A 477 9.21 -10.09 -17.80
CA SER A 477 9.38 -10.04 -16.36
C SER A 477 8.70 -8.82 -15.72
N PRO A 478 8.38 -8.86 -14.41
CA PRO A 478 7.70 -7.75 -13.71
C PRO A 478 8.44 -6.41 -13.74
N ASP A 479 9.77 -6.47 -13.78
CA ASP A 479 10.69 -5.33 -13.80
C ASP A 479 11.03 -4.85 -15.21
N ALA A 480 10.49 -5.48 -16.26
CA ALA A 480 10.75 -5.14 -17.66
C ALA A 480 9.98 -3.91 -18.15
N LEU A 481 9.71 -2.95 -17.27
CA LEU A 481 9.25 -1.62 -17.67
C LEU A 481 10.46 -0.77 -18.07
N PRO A 482 10.28 0.24 -18.94
CA PRO A 482 11.35 1.17 -19.33
C PRO A 482 11.60 2.20 -18.22
N GLY A 483 11.81 1.72 -17.00
CA GLY A 483 12.05 2.54 -15.82
C GLY A 483 10.82 3.25 -15.25
N TRP A 484 9.60 2.94 -15.72
CA TRP A 484 8.35 3.60 -15.29
C TRP A 484 8.05 3.49 -13.78
N GLU A 485 8.69 2.57 -13.07
CA GLU A 485 8.69 2.55 -11.60
C GLU A 485 9.30 3.81 -10.97
N GLY A 486 10.10 4.57 -11.74
CA GLY A 486 10.64 5.87 -11.39
C GLY A 486 9.73 7.05 -11.73
N CYS A 487 8.55 6.83 -12.32
CA CYS A 487 7.66 7.92 -12.73
C CYS A 487 7.22 8.77 -11.52
N HIS A 488 7.22 10.09 -11.71
CA HIS A 488 6.70 11.01 -10.72
C HIS A 488 5.17 10.89 -10.67
N PRO A 489 4.54 10.80 -9.48
CA PRO A 489 3.08 10.69 -9.40
C PRO A 489 2.32 11.88 -10.01
N LEU A 490 2.94 13.06 -10.00
CA LEU A 490 2.42 14.26 -10.65
C LEU A 490 2.88 14.41 -12.12
N ARG A 491 3.15 13.31 -12.82
CA ARG A 491 3.46 13.29 -14.26
C ARG A 491 2.76 12.10 -14.93
N ARG A 492 2.50 12.22 -16.24
CA ARG A 492 2.07 11.11 -17.09
C ARG A 492 3.21 10.11 -17.26
N ILE A 493 2.88 8.83 -17.37
CA ILE A 493 3.89 7.76 -17.45
C ILE A 493 4.50 7.66 -18.85
N ASN A 494 3.67 7.81 -19.89
CA ASN A 494 4.09 7.71 -21.27
C ASN A 494 3.74 8.99 -22.02
N SER A 495 4.76 9.66 -22.53
CA SER A 495 4.63 10.84 -23.38
C SER A 495 4.82 10.52 -24.87
N ASN A 496 5.26 9.31 -25.21
CA ASN A 496 5.55 8.94 -26.59
C ASN A 496 4.38 8.15 -27.23
N PRO A 497 3.68 8.70 -28.22
CA PRO A 497 2.58 8.02 -28.90
C PRO A 497 3.03 6.80 -29.72
N ASN A 498 4.32 6.68 -30.02
CA ASN A 498 4.87 5.55 -30.76
C ASN A 498 5.12 4.33 -29.87
N LEU A 499 5.02 4.44 -28.54
CA LEU A 499 5.27 3.31 -27.64
C LEU A 499 3.96 2.70 -27.16
N ARG A 500 3.80 1.40 -27.39
CA ARG A 500 2.73 0.57 -26.84
C ARG A 500 3.30 -0.53 -25.96
N ILE A 501 2.66 -0.81 -24.82
CA ILE A 501 3.04 -1.90 -23.92
C ILE A 501 1.83 -2.81 -23.68
N VAL A 502 1.97 -4.08 -24.08
CA VAL A 502 0.89 -5.06 -23.89
C VAL A 502 0.61 -5.25 -22.40
N PRO A 503 -0.67 -5.21 -21.96
CA PRO A 503 -1.03 -5.46 -20.57
C PRO A 503 -0.52 -6.82 -20.11
N ALA A 504 0.00 -6.89 -18.89
CA ALA A 504 0.59 -8.09 -18.33
C ALA A 504 0.30 -8.17 -16.82
N GLY A 505 0.75 -9.23 -16.16
CA GLY A 505 0.46 -9.43 -14.74
C GLY A 505 -1.03 -9.70 -14.56
N TRP A 506 -1.65 -9.06 -13.57
CA TRP A 506 -3.06 -9.26 -13.27
C TRP A 506 -4.00 -8.81 -14.40
N GLN A 507 -3.54 -8.04 -15.37
CA GLN A 507 -4.36 -7.56 -16.49
C GLN A 507 -4.66 -8.64 -17.54
N ILE A 508 -3.88 -9.72 -17.57
CA ILE A 508 -4.03 -10.81 -18.54
C ILE A 508 -5.41 -11.46 -18.39
N GLY A 509 -6.10 -11.64 -19.51
CA GLY A 509 -7.45 -12.22 -19.58
C GLY A 509 -8.58 -11.26 -19.22
N SER A 510 -8.29 -10.00 -18.92
CA SER A 510 -9.34 -8.97 -18.75
C SER A 510 -10.02 -8.64 -20.09
N PRO A 511 -11.27 -8.11 -20.07
CA PRO A 511 -11.93 -7.66 -21.30
C PRO A 511 -11.08 -6.67 -22.11
N ARG A 512 -10.46 -5.69 -21.44
CA ARG A 512 -9.50 -4.76 -22.06
C ARG A 512 -8.28 -5.45 -22.66
N TYR A 513 -7.73 -6.46 -22.00
CA TYR A 513 -6.61 -7.22 -22.55
C TYR A 513 -7.02 -7.93 -23.85
N ASN A 514 -8.20 -8.57 -23.87
CA ASN A 514 -8.71 -9.26 -25.05
C ASN A 514 -9.00 -8.29 -26.21
N SER A 515 -9.54 -7.09 -25.93
CA SER A 515 -9.71 -6.08 -26.98
C SER A 515 -8.36 -5.60 -27.54
N ILE A 516 -7.34 -5.43 -26.69
CA ILE A 516 -6.00 -5.06 -27.13
C ILE A 516 -5.38 -6.14 -28.01
N LEU A 517 -5.58 -7.42 -27.70
CA LEU A 517 -5.12 -8.50 -28.58
C LEU A 517 -5.81 -8.46 -29.95
N ALA A 518 -7.13 -8.25 -29.97
CA ALA A 518 -7.89 -8.11 -31.21
C ALA A 518 -7.42 -6.91 -32.04
N ASP A 519 -7.18 -5.76 -31.40
CA ASP A 519 -6.63 -4.56 -32.03
C ASP A 519 -5.24 -4.81 -32.65
N LEU A 520 -4.46 -5.72 -32.06
CA LEU A 520 -3.15 -6.15 -32.56
C LEU A 520 -3.24 -7.30 -33.58
N GLY A 521 -4.43 -7.81 -33.89
CA GLY A 521 -4.64 -8.89 -34.86
C GLY A 521 -4.36 -10.31 -34.32
N PHE A 522 -4.50 -10.50 -33.01
CA PHE A 522 -4.40 -11.81 -32.35
C PHE A 522 -5.73 -12.20 -31.70
N GLU A 523 -6.13 -13.45 -31.86
CA GLU A 523 -7.32 -14.01 -31.21
C GLU A 523 -7.09 -14.22 -29.71
N ASN A 524 -5.86 -14.59 -29.33
CA ASN A 524 -5.52 -14.89 -27.94
C ASN A 524 -4.02 -14.78 -27.65
N GLY A 525 -3.66 -14.86 -26.37
CA GLY A 525 -2.27 -14.69 -25.93
C GLY A 525 -1.33 -15.82 -26.37
N SER A 526 -1.84 -17.04 -26.60
CA SER A 526 -1.03 -18.15 -27.12
C SER A 526 -0.62 -17.92 -28.57
N GLU A 527 -1.56 -17.45 -29.38
CA GLU A 527 -1.32 -17.05 -30.77
C GLU A 527 -0.43 -15.80 -30.86
N MET A 528 -0.65 -14.82 -29.97
CA MET A 528 0.25 -13.68 -29.85
C MET A 528 1.68 -14.16 -29.61
N LEU A 529 1.92 -15.02 -28.61
CA LEU A 529 3.27 -15.54 -28.33
C LEU A 529 3.87 -16.37 -29.49
N SER A 530 3.04 -17.02 -30.33
CA SER A 530 3.51 -17.82 -31.46
C SER A 530 3.92 -16.98 -32.67
N ARG A 531 3.31 -15.81 -32.85
CA ARG A 531 3.53 -14.90 -33.99
C ARG A 531 4.33 -13.64 -33.62
N TRP A 532 4.49 -13.31 -32.34
CA TRP A 532 5.14 -12.07 -31.91
C TRP A 532 6.59 -11.95 -32.38
N SER A 533 6.97 -10.77 -32.88
CA SER A 533 8.36 -10.44 -33.25
C SER A 533 8.94 -11.24 -34.43
N SER A 534 8.13 -12.01 -35.17
CA SER A 534 8.59 -12.80 -36.32
C SER A 534 9.05 -11.94 -37.50
N ASP A 535 8.48 -10.74 -37.65
CA ASP A 535 8.87 -9.76 -38.68
C ASP A 535 9.53 -8.51 -38.05
N PRO A 536 10.83 -8.26 -38.31
CA PRO A 536 11.54 -7.08 -37.82
C PRO A 536 10.96 -5.73 -38.24
N SER A 537 10.18 -5.70 -39.33
CA SER A 537 9.59 -4.47 -39.84
C SER A 537 8.36 -4.02 -39.04
N VAL A 538 7.76 -4.92 -38.25
CA VAL A 538 6.48 -4.71 -37.54
C VAL A 538 6.67 -4.00 -36.18
N GLY A 539 7.91 -3.81 -35.73
CA GLY A 539 8.21 -3.06 -34.50
C GLY A 539 7.72 -3.75 -33.22
N GLN A 540 7.57 -5.07 -33.24
CA GLN A 540 7.14 -5.87 -32.09
C GLN A 540 8.34 -6.52 -31.41
N TYR A 541 8.47 -6.33 -30.11
CA TYR A 541 9.60 -6.89 -29.36
C TYR A 541 9.18 -7.48 -28.03
N PHE A 542 9.97 -8.44 -27.57
CA PHE A 542 9.97 -8.85 -26.17
C PHE A 542 10.90 -7.94 -25.39
N VAL A 543 10.51 -7.57 -24.17
CA VAL A 543 11.34 -6.76 -23.29
C VAL A 543 11.59 -7.49 -21.97
N ARG A 544 12.85 -7.46 -21.55
CA ARG A 544 13.29 -7.97 -20.26
C ARG A 544 14.30 -7.01 -19.67
N ARG A 545 14.25 -6.81 -18.36
CA ARG A 545 15.32 -6.11 -17.64
C ARG A 545 16.28 -7.11 -17.03
N ILE A 546 17.58 -6.80 -17.11
CA ILE A 546 18.63 -7.58 -16.46
C ILE A 546 19.35 -6.66 -15.49
N THR A 547 19.19 -6.97 -14.21
CA THR A 547 19.91 -6.37 -13.09
C THR A 547 21.01 -7.35 -12.67
N ASN A 548 22.28 -7.14 -13.06
CA ASN A 548 23.42 -7.83 -12.44
C ASN A 548 24.78 -7.27 -12.90
N GLY A 549 25.69 -7.07 -11.93
CA GLY A 549 27.09 -6.68 -12.13
C GLY A 549 28.01 -7.80 -12.67
N SER A 550 27.47 -8.83 -13.33
CA SER A 550 28.27 -9.85 -13.98
C SER A 550 28.29 -9.63 -15.49
N THR A 551 29.49 -9.69 -16.07
CA THR A 551 29.77 -9.49 -17.50
C THR A 551 29.24 -10.61 -18.41
N ARG A 552 28.51 -11.60 -17.87
CA ARG A 552 27.90 -12.70 -18.65
C ARG A 552 26.38 -12.59 -18.60
N ILE A 553 25.87 -11.91 -19.62
CA ILE A 553 24.46 -11.69 -19.88
C ILE A 553 23.79 -13.03 -20.25
N LYS A 554 22.76 -13.46 -19.51
CA LYS A 554 21.90 -14.61 -19.87
C LYS A 554 20.55 -14.10 -20.43
N PRO A 555 20.26 -14.30 -21.73
CA PRO A 555 19.18 -13.64 -22.47
C PRO A 555 17.76 -14.05 -22.09
N LEU A 556 17.45 -15.35 -22.17
CA LEU A 556 16.19 -15.93 -21.70
C LEU A 556 16.41 -16.77 -20.44
N SER A 557 15.48 -16.72 -19.49
CA SER A 557 15.53 -17.64 -18.35
C SER A 557 15.38 -19.09 -18.84
N PRO A 558 15.96 -20.08 -18.13
CA PRO A 558 15.78 -21.48 -18.48
C PRO A 558 14.31 -21.86 -18.65
N ALA A 559 13.44 -21.34 -17.77
CA ALA A 559 12.01 -21.57 -17.83
C ALA A 559 11.36 -21.02 -19.12
N TRP A 560 11.72 -19.81 -19.58
CA TRP A 560 11.23 -19.27 -20.86
C TRP A 560 11.77 -20.06 -22.06
N LYS A 561 13.04 -20.49 -22.04
CA LYS A 561 13.61 -21.34 -23.09
C LYS A 561 12.86 -22.67 -23.19
N SER A 562 12.65 -23.31 -22.05
CA SER A 562 11.90 -24.56 -21.92
C SER A 562 10.47 -24.44 -22.46
N TYR A 563 9.79 -23.33 -22.17
CA TYR A 563 8.46 -23.04 -22.71
C TYR A 563 8.47 -22.91 -24.24
N PHE A 564 9.35 -22.08 -24.82
CA PHE A 564 9.40 -21.89 -26.27
C PHE A 564 9.81 -23.16 -27.00
N GLN A 565 10.75 -23.96 -26.47
CA GLN A 565 11.12 -25.24 -27.05
C GLN A 565 9.95 -26.24 -27.13
N ARG A 566 9.08 -26.26 -26.11
CA ARG A 566 7.90 -27.14 -26.11
C ARG A 566 6.80 -26.66 -27.04
N TRP A 567 6.51 -25.37 -27.00
CA TRP A 567 5.29 -24.83 -27.59
C TRP A 567 5.49 -24.07 -28.90
N GLN A 568 6.73 -23.67 -29.19
CA GLN A 568 7.14 -22.96 -30.41
C GLN A 568 8.53 -23.47 -30.87
N PRO A 569 8.71 -24.79 -31.08
CA PRO A 569 10.02 -25.38 -31.41
C PRO A 569 10.65 -24.81 -32.68
N GLN A 570 9.83 -24.23 -33.56
CA GLN A 570 10.27 -23.58 -34.79
C GLN A 570 10.97 -22.24 -34.56
N ARG A 571 10.88 -21.63 -33.36
CA ARG A 571 11.54 -20.34 -33.08
C ARG A 571 12.99 -20.54 -32.68
N SER A 572 13.88 -19.81 -33.34
CA SER A 572 15.27 -19.72 -32.89
C SER A 572 15.34 -18.92 -31.59
N LEU A 573 15.96 -19.53 -30.58
CA LEU A 573 16.28 -18.90 -29.30
C LEU A 573 17.72 -18.37 -29.28
N ASP A 574 18.37 -18.29 -30.45
CA ASP A 574 19.75 -17.81 -30.56
C ASP A 574 19.84 -16.29 -30.41
N ASP A 575 20.86 -15.87 -29.67
CA ASP A 575 20.98 -14.53 -29.11
C ASP A 575 21.51 -13.48 -30.10
N GLN A 576 21.77 -13.88 -31.36
CA GLN A 576 22.44 -13.05 -32.36
C GLN A 576 21.66 -11.78 -32.73
N HIS A 577 20.35 -11.74 -32.46
CA HIS A 577 19.47 -10.62 -32.80
C HIS A 577 18.86 -9.90 -31.59
N THR A 578 19.39 -10.13 -30.38
CA THR A 578 18.96 -9.36 -29.20
C THR A 578 19.62 -7.98 -29.20
N THR A 579 18.81 -6.92 -29.22
CA THR A 579 19.30 -5.55 -29.05
C THR A 579 19.42 -5.25 -27.56
N TRP A 580 20.65 -5.01 -27.12
CA TRP A 580 20.97 -4.69 -25.73
C TRP A 580 21.05 -3.18 -25.54
N ILE A 581 20.16 -2.65 -24.72
CA ILE A 581 20.14 -1.23 -24.39
C ILE A 581 20.65 -1.08 -22.97
N LYS A 582 21.82 -0.46 -22.83
CA LYS A 582 22.40 -0.19 -21.53
C LYS A 582 21.60 0.91 -20.84
N ILE A 583 20.98 0.59 -19.70
CA ILE A 583 20.20 1.54 -18.89
C ILE A 583 21.15 2.30 -17.96
N ASN A 584 22.04 1.59 -17.27
CA ASN A 584 23.07 2.18 -16.40
C ASN A 584 24.30 1.26 -16.27
N SER A 585 25.22 1.53 -15.32
CA SER A 585 26.43 0.70 -15.13
C SER A 585 26.14 -0.76 -14.75
N ASN A 586 24.98 -1.02 -14.15
CA ASN A 586 24.61 -2.31 -13.55
C ASN A 586 23.34 -2.94 -14.16
N ASP A 587 22.58 -2.17 -14.96
CA ASP A 587 21.30 -2.56 -15.53
C ASP A 587 21.28 -2.41 -17.06
N GLN A 588 20.70 -3.40 -17.72
CA GLN A 588 20.45 -3.38 -19.17
C GLN A 588 19.00 -3.79 -19.46
N LEU A 589 18.40 -3.14 -20.46
CA LEU A 589 17.15 -3.52 -21.08
C LEU A 589 17.49 -4.41 -22.28
N ALA A 590 17.05 -5.66 -22.24
CA ALA A 590 17.08 -6.54 -23.39
C ALA A 590 15.82 -6.29 -24.21
N ILE A 591 15.98 -5.77 -25.43
CA ILE A 591 14.95 -5.81 -26.46
C ILE A 591 15.24 -7.04 -27.32
N ILE A 592 14.45 -8.08 -27.09
CA ILE A 592 14.65 -9.40 -27.68
C ILE A 592 13.73 -9.49 -28.89
N GLN A 593 14.34 -9.79 -30.04
CA GLN A 593 13.64 -10.20 -31.24
C GLN A 593 13.83 -11.71 -31.43
N LEU A 594 12.72 -12.45 -31.57
CA LEU A 594 12.75 -13.89 -31.82
C LEU A 594 12.47 -14.12 -33.30
N HIS A 595 13.35 -14.87 -33.97
CA HIS A 595 13.22 -15.20 -35.39
C HIS A 595 12.65 -16.61 -35.56
N GLU A 596 11.91 -16.80 -36.66
CA GLU A 596 11.54 -18.13 -37.17
C GLU A 596 12.72 -18.79 -37.88
#